data_AF-A0A323VE04-F1
#
_entry.id   AF-A0A323VE04-F1
#
_cell.length_a   1.000
_cell.length_b   1.000
_cell.length_c   1.000
_cell.angle_alpha   90.00
_cell.angle_beta   90.00
_cell.angle_gamma   90.00
#
_symmetry.space_group_name_H-M   'P 1'
#
loop_
_entity.id
_entity.type
_entity.pdbx_description
1 polymer ?
#
loop_
_entity_poly.entity_id
_entity_poly.type
_entity_poly.pdbx_seq_one_letter_code
_entity_poly.pdbx_strand_id
1 'polypeptide(L)'
;MSDSENPAYEQFLQRIDRRIRFLKNLSDAGLAVYLPADETARKQAFDKLAAMTARPREIAKLPPDALEHASASFRQHLEAQQNNLPHDVQYRNRIRRAW
;
A
#
# COMPACT_ATOMS: atom_id res chain seq x y z
N MET A 1 -17.66 -0.53 -26.45
CA MET A 1 -16.37 -1.23 -26.60
C MET A 1 -16.02 -1.75 -25.22
N SER A 2 -15.90 -3.07 -25.07
CA SER A 2 -15.74 -3.72 -23.76
C SER A 2 -14.38 -3.36 -23.14
N ASP A 3 -14.38 -3.05 -21.84
CA ASP A 3 -13.21 -2.71 -21.01
C ASP A 3 -12.21 -3.87 -20.82
N SER A 4 -12.01 -4.72 -21.84
CA SER A 4 -11.25 -5.97 -21.79
C SER A 4 -9.83 -5.90 -22.38
N GLU A 5 -9.25 -4.71 -22.63
CA GLU A 5 -8.05 -4.61 -23.47
C GLU A 5 -6.85 -3.86 -22.86
N ASN A 6 -6.64 -3.93 -21.54
CA ASN A 6 -5.34 -3.54 -20.97
C ASN A 6 -4.71 -4.65 -20.13
N PRO A 7 -4.03 -5.62 -20.77
CA PRO A 7 -3.38 -6.72 -20.05
C PRO A 7 -2.31 -6.22 -19.06
N ALA A 8 -1.73 -5.03 -19.27
CA ALA A 8 -0.79 -4.45 -18.32
C ALA A 8 -1.50 -4.00 -17.02
N TYR A 9 -2.70 -3.43 -17.12
CA TYR A 9 -3.51 -3.03 -15.98
C TYR A 9 -4.01 -4.26 -15.20
N GLU A 10 -4.51 -5.29 -15.86
CA GLU A 10 -4.93 -6.53 -15.19
C GLU A 10 -3.77 -7.21 -14.45
N GLN A 11 -2.61 -7.31 -15.10
CA GLN A 11 -1.42 -7.87 -14.45
C GLN A 11 -0.95 -7.02 -13.27
N PHE A 12 -1.12 -5.70 -13.35
CA PHE A 12 -0.85 -4.80 -12.24
C PHE A 12 -1.78 -5.05 -11.06
N LEU A 13 -3.09 -5.11 -11.30
CA LEU A 13 -4.08 -5.44 -10.27
C LEU A 13 -3.80 -6.80 -9.62
N GLN A 14 -3.47 -7.83 -10.41
CA GLN A 14 -3.10 -9.14 -9.86
C GLN A 14 -1.87 -9.07 -8.93
N ARG A 15 -0.89 -8.20 -9.22
CA ARG A 15 0.28 -8.00 -8.34
C ARG A 15 -0.11 -7.24 -7.07
N ILE A 16 -0.97 -6.23 -7.17
CA ILE A 16 -1.53 -5.51 -6.02
C ILE A 16 -2.24 -6.51 -5.09
N ASP A 17 -3.14 -7.34 -5.64
CA ASP A 17 -3.87 -8.35 -4.87
C ASP A 17 -2.95 -9.35 -4.17
N ARG A 18 -1.89 -9.82 -4.84
CA ARG A 18 -0.90 -10.72 -4.23
C ARG A 18 -0.19 -10.05 -3.06
N ARG A 19 0.20 -8.77 -3.18
CA ARG A 19 0.83 -8.03 -2.09
C ARG A 19 -0.14 -7.77 -0.94
N ILE A 20 -1.39 -7.43 -1.22
CA ILE A 20 -2.43 -7.27 -0.20
C ILE A 20 -2.68 -8.58 0.54
N ARG A 21 -2.75 -9.71 -0.15
CA ARG A 21 -2.86 -11.03 0.50
C ARG A 21 -1.67 -11.31 1.41
N PHE A 22 -0.46 -10.99 0.97
CA PHE A 22 0.72 -11.11 1.83
C PHE A 22 0.62 -10.23 3.09
N LEU A 23 0.17 -8.97 2.95
CA LEU A 23 -0.08 -8.10 4.08
C LEU A 23 -1.11 -8.70 5.04
N LYS A 24 -2.24 -9.21 4.54
CA LYS A 24 -3.25 -9.89 5.37
C LYS A 24 -2.64 -11.06 6.16
N ASN A 25 -1.86 -11.91 5.50
CA ASN A 25 -1.18 -13.02 6.17
C ASN A 25 -0.22 -12.57 7.27
N LEU A 26 0.49 -11.44 7.10
CA LEU A 26 1.30 -10.86 8.17
C LEU A 26 0.43 -10.45 9.37
N SER A 27 -0.69 -9.78 9.10
CA SER A 27 -1.65 -9.38 10.13
C SER A 27 -2.19 -10.59 10.91
N ASP A 28 -2.55 -11.65 10.21
CA ASP A 28 -3.08 -12.89 10.80
C ASP A 28 -2.03 -13.59 11.68
N ALA A 29 -0.75 -13.42 11.35
CA ALA A 29 0.38 -13.88 12.16
C ALA A 29 0.75 -12.93 13.32
N GLY A 30 -0.03 -11.86 13.55
CA GLY A 30 0.26 -10.85 14.58
C GLY A 30 1.44 -9.93 14.24
N LEU A 31 1.83 -9.87 12.96
CA LEU A 31 2.90 -9.00 12.47
C LEU A 31 2.34 -7.76 11.78
N ALA A 32 3.13 -6.69 11.75
CA ALA A 32 2.80 -5.46 11.07
C ALA A 32 4.04 -4.79 10.47
N VAL A 33 3.82 -4.09 9.36
CA VAL A 33 4.84 -3.22 8.77
C VAL A 33 4.78 -1.87 9.46
N TYR A 34 5.93 -1.40 9.94
CA TYR A 34 6.03 -0.06 10.52
C TYR A 34 5.71 1.02 9.48
N LEU A 35 4.87 1.98 9.85
CA LEU A 35 4.65 3.21 9.09
C LEU A 35 5.22 4.43 9.82
N PRO A 36 5.83 5.39 9.09
CA PRO A 36 6.25 6.67 9.65
C PRO A 36 5.09 7.41 10.33
N ALA A 37 5.36 8.14 11.41
CA ALA A 37 4.36 8.96 12.06
C ALA A 37 3.96 10.19 11.23
N ASP A 38 4.91 10.77 10.49
CA ASP A 38 4.67 11.89 9.59
C ASP A 38 3.77 11.48 8.42
N GLU A 39 2.67 12.21 8.21
CA GLU A 39 1.65 11.88 7.20
C GLU A 39 2.19 12.03 5.76
N THR A 40 3.11 12.96 5.52
CA THR A 40 3.71 13.16 4.19
C THR A 40 4.62 11.99 3.83
N ALA A 41 5.52 11.61 4.72
CA ALA A 41 6.39 10.45 4.57
C ALA A 41 5.59 9.15 4.45
N ARG A 42 4.48 9.06 5.19
CA ARG A 42 3.56 7.93 5.12
C ARG A 42 2.87 7.83 3.75
N LYS A 43 2.32 8.94 3.23
CA LYS A 43 1.76 9.00 1.88
C LYS A 43 2.80 8.59 0.83
N GLN A 44 4.01 9.16 0.90
CA GLN A 44 5.11 8.83 -0.01
C GLN A 44 5.50 7.35 0.05
N ALA A 45 5.43 6.71 1.22
CA ALA A 45 5.69 5.28 1.35
C ALA A 45 4.64 4.44 0.60
N PHE A 46 3.36 4.80 0.65
CA PHE A 46 2.30 4.12 -0.11
C PHE A 46 2.45 4.34 -1.62
N ASP A 47 2.71 5.57 -2.04
CA ASP A 47 2.90 5.91 -3.45
C ASP A 47 4.12 5.18 -4.03
N LYS A 48 5.22 5.11 -3.27
CA LYS A 48 6.40 4.33 -3.64
C LYS A 48 6.11 2.84 -3.74
N LEU A 49 5.32 2.29 -2.81
CA LEU A 49 4.93 0.87 -2.84
C LEU A 49 4.07 0.55 -4.07
N ALA A 50 3.13 1.43 -4.42
CA ALA A 50 2.34 1.32 -5.65
C ALA A 50 3.23 1.34 -6.89
N ALA A 51 4.13 2.33 -7.01
CA ALA A 51 5.06 2.46 -8.12
C ALA A 51 6.01 1.24 -8.25
N MET A 52 6.54 0.74 -7.12
CA MET A 52 7.41 -0.46 -7.10
C MET A 52 6.67 -1.77 -7.43
N THR A 53 5.33 -1.77 -7.40
CA THR A 53 4.53 -2.94 -7.76
C THR A 53 4.23 -3.00 -9.25
N ALA A 54 4.21 -1.85 -9.92
CA ALA A 54 4.16 -1.77 -11.38
C ALA A 54 5.55 -2.11 -11.97
N ARG A 55 5.60 -2.81 -13.10
CA ARG A 55 6.87 -2.94 -13.84
C ARG A 55 7.12 -1.65 -14.59
N PRO A 56 8.38 -1.20 -14.74
CA PRO A 56 8.69 0.06 -15.42
C PRO A 56 8.07 0.21 -16.82
N ARG A 57 7.99 -0.89 -17.59
CA ARG A 57 7.40 -0.92 -18.94
C ARG A 57 5.87 -0.83 -18.97
N GLU A 58 5.21 -1.11 -17.85
CA GLU A 58 3.75 -1.09 -17.73
C GLU A 58 3.25 0.26 -17.23
N ILE A 59 4.05 1.00 -16.44
CA ILE A 59 3.67 2.28 -15.84
C ILE A 59 3.10 3.25 -16.88
N ALA A 60 3.74 3.38 -18.05
CA ALA A 60 3.28 4.26 -19.12
C ALA A 60 1.96 3.81 -19.79
N LYS A 61 1.51 2.58 -19.53
CA LYS A 61 0.27 2.00 -20.06
C LYS A 61 -0.84 1.92 -19.02
N LEU A 62 -0.56 2.27 -17.76
CA LEU A 62 -1.58 2.28 -16.72
C LEU A 62 -2.47 3.51 -16.89
N PRO A 63 -3.77 3.41 -16.55
CA PRO A 63 -4.62 4.58 -16.47
C PRO A 63 -4.09 5.53 -15.38
N PRO A 64 -4.36 6.85 -15.50
CA PRO A 64 -3.75 7.88 -14.66
C PRO A 64 -4.05 7.70 -13.15
N ASP A 65 -5.15 7.05 -12.81
CA ASP A 65 -5.64 6.77 -11.46
C ASP A 65 -5.14 5.44 -10.88
N ALA A 66 -4.52 4.55 -11.68
CA ALA A 66 -4.15 3.20 -11.24
C ALA A 66 -3.21 3.20 -10.03
N LEU A 67 -2.22 4.08 -10.03
CA LEU A 67 -1.25 4.19 -8.94
C LEU A 67 -1.88 4.79 -7.70
N GLU A 68 -2.81 5.73 -7.86
CA GLU A 68 -3.56 6.32 -6.75
C GLU A 68 -4.47 5.28 -6.10
N HIS A 69 -5.20 4.51 -6.90
CA HIS A 69 -6.02 3.40 -6.41
C HIS A 69 -5.19 2.36 -5.66
N ALA A 70 -4.05 1.94 -6.23
CA ALA A 70 -3.13 1.02 -5.57
C ALA A 70 -2.58 1.58 -4.24
N SER A 71 -2.19 2.86 -4.22
CA SER A 71 -1.72 3.56 -3.02
C SER A 71 -2.80 3.57 -1.93
N ALA A 72 -4.05 3.88 -2.30
CA ALA A 72 -5.19 3.85 -1.39
C ALA A 72 -5.47 2.45 -0.81
N SER A 73 -5.39 1.40 -1.64
CA SER A 73 -5.54 0.02 -1.17
C SER A 73 -4.43 -0.38 -0.19
N PHE A 74 -3.17 -0.02 -0.48
CA PHE A 74 -2.08 -0.26 0.45
C PHE A 74 -2.25 0.51 1.76
N ARG A 75 -2.65 1.78 1.69
CA ARG A 75 -2.94 2.59 2.88
C ARG A 75 -3.94 1.89 3.78
N GLN A 76 -5.07 1.44 3.24
CA GLN A 76 -6.11 0.77 4.03
C GLN A 76 -5.56 -0.44 4.80
N HIS A 77 -4.82 -1.32 4.13
CA HIS A 77 -4.31 -2.54 4.75
C HIS A 77 -3.17 -2.29 5.73
N LEU A 78 -2.23 -1.39 5.40
CA LEU A 78 -1.10 -1.09 6.27
C LEU A 78 -1.52 -0.29 7.51
N GLU A 79 -2.48 0.63 7.39
CA GLU A 79 -3.04 1.36 8.54
C GLU A 79 -3.76 0.42 9.50
N ALA A 80 -4.58 -0.51 8.99
CA ALA A 80 -5.30 -1.47 9.81
C ALA A 80 -4.37 -2.34 10.68
N GLN A 81 -3.16 -2.59 10.20
CA GLN A 81 -2.15 -3.40 10.88
C GLN A 81 -1.37 -2.66 11.97
N GLN A 82 -1.43 -1.33 12.03
CA GLN A 82 -0.61 -0.57 13.00
C GLN A 82 -0.93 -0.93 14.46
N ASN A 83 -2.13 -1.48 14.72
CA ASN A 83 -2.56 -1.97 16.02
C ASN A 83 -1.83 -3.26 16.46
N ASN A 84 -1.17 -3.97 15.54
CA ASN A 84 -0.38 -5.17 15.85
C ASN A 84 1.08 -4.83 16.19
N LEU A 85 1.51 -3.57 16.05
CA LEU A 85 2.86 -3.16 16.43
C LEU A 85 3.02 -3.19 17.96
N PRO A 86 4.25 -3.32 18.49
CA PRO A 86 4.52 -3.14 19.92
C PRO A 86 3.98 -1.80 20.47
N HIS A 87 3.49 -1.80 21.70
CA HIS A 87 2.82 -0.64 22.32
C HIS A 87 3.70 0.62 22.38
N ASP A 88 5.00 0.47 22.58
CA ASP A 88 5.97 1.56 22.58
C ASP A 88 6.06 2.25 21.21
N VAL A 89 6.05 1.48 20.12
CA VAL A 89 6.02 1.99 18.75
C VAL A 89 4.70 2.71 18.47
N GLN A 90 3.57 2.12 18.87
CA GLN A 90 2.25 2.75 18.74
C GLN A 90 2.20 4.10 19.48
N TYR A 91 2.68 4.12 20.73
CA TYR A 91 2.70 5.32 21.56
C TYR A 91 3.55 6.44 20.95
N ARG A 92 4.76 6.10 20.46
CA ARG A 92 5.64 7.07 19.79
C ARG A 92 5.02 7.61 18.50
N ASN A 93 4.38 6.76 17.71
CA ASN A 93 3.69 7.17 16.50
C ASN A 93 2.50 8.09 16.81
N ARG A 94 1.74 7.81 17.88
CA ARG A 94 0.63 8.66 18.33
C ARG A 94 1.10 10.05 18.76
N ILE A 95 2.17 10.15 19.56
CA ILE A 95 2.71 11.45 19.99
C ILE A 95 3.14 12.27 18.78
N ARG A 96 3.91 11.66 17.87
CA ARG A 96 4.44 12.36 16.70
C ARG A 96 3.39 12.76 15.68
N ARG A 97 2.23 12.10 15.66
CA ARG A 97 1.06 12.49 14.84
C ARG A 97 0.27 13.67 15.41
N ALA A 98 0.36 13.91 16.72
CA ALA A 98 -0.37 14.96 17.41
C ALA A 98 0.39 16.30 17.47
N TRP A 99 1.62 16.32 16.96
CA TRP A 99 2.49 17.49 16.84
C TRP A 99 2.57 17.90 15.38
#